data_AF-A0A096CFQ3-F1
#
_entry.id   AF-A0A096CFQ3-F1
#
_cell.length_a   1.000
_cell.length_b   1.000
_cell.length_c   1.000
_cell.angle_alpha   90.00
_cell.angle_beta   90.00
_cell.angle_gamma   90.00
#
_symmetry.space_group_name_H-M   'P 1'
#
loop_
_entity.id
_entity.type
_entity.pdbx_description
1 polymer ?
#
loop_
_entity_poly.entity_id
_entity_poly.type
_entity_poly.pdbx_seq_one_letter_code
_entity_poly.pdbx_strand_id
1 'polypeptide(L)'
;MEDFKNFFVNHLKGLASRLMANPRRWYHKKKARNCNKENVSIICNNCAGGIILHDLGLKFNTPTINTLFYSADDFIFFVLNIRAFSKSDIFRVVDPNYSYPIGGMKFDSRVIKVGFVHYSTFEEAKS
;
A
#
# COMPACT_ATOMS: atom_id res chain seq x y z
N MET A 1 4.95 -38.95 -5.28
CA MET A 1 3.46 -38.87 -5.23
C MET A 1 2.96 -37.53 -4.66
N GLU A 2 3.62 -37.00 -3.64
CA GLU A 2 3.24 -35.74 -2.97
C GLU A 2 3.28 -34.52 -3.92
N ASP A 3 4.28 -34.44 -4.80
CA ASP A 3 4.40 -33.38 -5.81
C ASP A 3 3.27 -33.37 -6.84
N PHE A 4 2.80 -34.53 -7.28
CA PHE A 4 1.75 -34.62 -8.30
C PHE A 4 0.38 -34.21 -7.74
N LYS A 5 0.10 -34.61 -6.49
CA LYS A 5 -1.10 -34.17 -5.77
C LYS A 5 -1.07 -32.66 -5.52
N ASN A 6 0.08 -32.12 -5.11
CA ASN A 6 0.26 -30.68 -4.91
C ASN A 6 0.12 -29.90 -6.23
N PHE A 7 0.64 -30.42 -7.34
CA PHE A 7 0.48 -29.84 -8.66
C PHE A 7 -1.00 -29.73 -9.05
N PHE A 8 -1.77 -30.82 -8.94
CA PHE A 8 -3.20 -30.82 -9.28
C PHE A 8 -4.01 -29.88 -8.39
N VAL A 9 -3.73 -29.87 -7.08
CA VAL A 9 -4.39 -28.96 -6.14
C VAL A 9 -4.09 -27.50 -6.49
N ASN A 10 -2.85 -27.17 -6.82
CA ASN A 10 -2.47 -25.81 -7.22
C ASN A 10 -3.11 -25.41 -8.56
N HIS A 11 -3.17 -26.35 -9.51
CA HIS A 11 -3.83 -26.13 -10.79
C HIS A 11 -5.35 -25.87 -10.63
N LEU A 12 -6.03 -26.68 -9.80
CA LEU A 12 -7.44 -26.50 -9.47
C LEU A 12 -7.69 -25.17 -8.74
N LYS A 13 -6.82 -24.78 -7.81
CA LYS A 13 -6.87 -23.46 -7.15
C LYS A 13 -6.73 -22.32 -8.16
N GLY A 14 -5.83 -22.47 -9.14
CA GLY A 14 -5.65 -21.50 -10.23
C GLY A 14 -6.89 -21.37 -11.10
N LEU A 15 -7.49 -22.49 -11.51
CA LEU A 15 -8.74 -22.51 -12.28
C LEU A 15 -9.90 -21.90 -11.48
N ALA A 16 -10.06 -22.29 -10.22
CA ALA A 16 -11.09 -21.73 -9.34
C ALA A 16 -10.91 -20.21 -9.16
N SER A 17 -9.68 -19.73 -8.99
CA SER A 17 -9.36 -18.29 -8.90
C SER A 17 -9.78 -17.55 -10.17
N ARG A 18 -9.49 -18.10 -11.35
CA ARG A 18 -9.88 -17.53 -12.66
C ARG A 18 -11.39 -17.48 -12.84
N LEU A 19 -12.10 -18.55 -12.47
CA LEU A 19 -13.57 -18.60 -12.50
C LEU A 19 -14.19 -17.57 -11.55
N MET A 20 -13.62 -17.42 -10.36
CA MET A 20 -14.08 -16.47 -9.34
C MET A 20 -13.69 -15.01 -9.62
N ALA A 21 -12.86 -14.73 -10.63
CA ALA A 21 -12.41 -13.38 -10.96
C ALA A 21 -13.58 -12.44 -11.31
N ASN A 22 -14.50 -12.88 -12.16
CA ASN A 22 -15.65 -12.09 -12.60
C ASN A 22 -16.67 -11.84 -11.46
N PRO A 23 -17.12 -12.87 -10.70
CA PRO A 23 -17.96 -12.68 -9.52
C PRO A 23 -17.33 -11.73 -8.49
N ARG A 24 -16.03 -11.88 -8.21
CA ARG A 24 -15.27 -11.02 -7.30
C ARG A 24 -15.30 -9.57 -7.77
N ARG A 25 -14.98 -9.31 -9.04
CA ARG A 25 -15.01 -7.97 -9.63
C ARG A 25 -16.39 -7.33 -9.55
N TRP A 26 -17.45 -8.10 -9.80
CA TRP A 26 -18.82 -7.61 -9.67
C TRP A 26 -19.18 -7.24 -8.23
N TYR A 27 -18.81 -8.10 -7.26
CA TYR A 27 -18.98 -7.85 -5.84
C TYR A 27 -18.31 -6.54 -5.41
N HIS A 28 -17.03 -6.33 -5.76
CA HIS A 28 -16.32 -5.10 -5.40
C HIS A 28 -16.91 -3.87 -6.09
N LYS A 29 -17.30 -3.96 -7.37
CA LYS A 29 -17.98 -2.86 -8.07
C LYS A 29 -19.30 -2.48 -7.41
N LYS A 30 -20.05 -3.46 -6.89
CA LYS A 30 -21.29 -3.21 -6.12
C LYS A 30 -20.98 -2.54 -4.79
N LYS A 31 -19.99 -3.01 -4.04
CA LYS A 31 -19.56 -2.38 -2.77
C LYS A 31 -19.06 -0.94 -2.98
N ALA A 32 -18.27 -0.70 -4.02
CA ALA A 32 -17.75 0.62 -4.37
C ALA A 32 -18.85 1.64 -4.73
N ARG A 33 -20.05 1.21 -5.12
CA ARG A 33 -21.20 2.12 -5.32
C ARG A 33 -21.68 2.74 -4.01
N ASN A 34 -21.46 2.07 -2.88
CA ASN A 34 -21.83 2.57 -1.55
C ASN A 34 -20.73 3.44 -0.93
N CYS A 35 -19.53 3.49 -1.54
CA CYS A 35 -18.48 4.40 -1.13
C CYS A 35 -18.68 5.74 -1.85
N ASN A 36 -18.57 6.86 -1.13
CA ASN A 36 -18.68 8.19 -1.71
C ASN A 36 -17.47 8.46 -2.61
N LYS A 37 -17.60 8.23 -3.91
CA LYS A 37 -16.46 8.04 -4.83
C LYS A 37 -15.56 9.25 -5.00
N GLU A 38 -16.07 10.46 -4.77
CA GLU A 38 -15.36 11.66 -5.21
C GLU A 38 -14.21 12.05 -4.29
N ASN A 39 -14.20 11.63 -3.02
CA ASN A 39 -13.21 12.10 -2.03
C ASN A 39 -12.79 11.04 -0.99
N VAL A 40 -12.63 9.77 -1.38
CA VAL A 40 -12.09 8.75 -0.47
C VAL A 40 -10.57 8.82 -0.43
N SER A 41 -10.01 8.84 0.78
CA SER A 41 -8.58 8.65 1.04
C SER A 41 -8.40 7.56 2.09
N ILE A 42 -7.48 6.62 1.85
CA ILE A 42 -7.11 5.58 2.81
C ILE A 42 -5.67 5.83 3.26
N ILE A 43 -5.49 6.12 4.54
CA ILE A 43 -4.18 6.16 5.18
C ILE A 43 -3.88 4.75 5.69
N CYS A 44 -2.78 4.17 5.24
CA CYS A 44 -2.39 2.80 5.57
C CYS A 44 -0.89 2.71 5.81
N ASN A 45 -0.48 1.79 6.68
CA ASN A 45 0.92 1.57 7.00
C ASN A 45 1.67 0.75 5.93
N ASN A 46 0.96 0.16 4.96
CA ASN A 46 1.55 -0.65 3.91
C ASN A 46 0.70 -0.63 2.61
N CYS A 47 1.06 -1.47 1.64
CA CYS A 47 0.39 -1.58 0.34
C CYS A 47 -1.09 -2.03 0.40
N ALA A 48 -1.61 -2.51 1.54
CA ALA A 48 -3.00 -2.94 1.64
C ALA A 48 -3.97 -1.81 1.28
N GLY A 49 -3.65 -0.55 1.63
CA GLY A 49 -4.46 0.60 1.26
C GLY A 49 -4.61 0.77 -0.26
N GLY A 50 -3.51 0.58 -1.00
CA GLY A 50 -3.53 0.62 -2.47
C GLY A 50 -4.33 -0.51 -3.09
N ILE A 51 -4.20 -1.73 -2.56
CA ILE A 51 -4.95 -2.91 -3.02
C ILE A 51 -6.46 -2.68 -2.83
N ILE A 52 -6.88 -2.16 -1.67
CA ILE A 52 -8.30 -1.88 -1.40
C ILE A 52 -8.85 -0.84 -2.38
N LEU A 53 -8.13 0.26 -2.60
CA LEU A 53 -8.54 1.29 -3.56
C LEU A 53 -8.64 0.72 -4.98
N HIS A 54 -7.67 -0.10 -5.38
CA HIS A 54 -7.63 -0.76 -6.69
C HIS A 54 -8.83 -1.70 -6.88
N ASP A 55 -9.09 -2.59 -5.91
CA ASP A 55 -10.18 -3.57 -5.99
C ASP A 55 -11.55 -2.90 -6.05
N LEU A 56 -11.71 -1.75 -5.38
CA LEU A 56 -12.92 -0.92 -5.43
C LEU A 56 -12.99 -0.02 -6.68
N GLY A 57 -11.95 0.04 -7.50
CA GLY A 57 -11.88 0.94 -8.65
C GLY A 57 -11.93 2.42 -8.28
N LEU A 58 -11.36 2.77 -7.13
CA LEU A 58 -11.24 4.14 -6.63
C LEU A 58 -9.89 4.74 -7.01
N LYS A 59 -9.83 6.07 -7.11
CA LYS A 59 -8.56 6.79 -7.38
C LYS A 59 -7.61 6.64 -6.19
N PHE A 60 -6.30 6.59 -6.46
CA PHE A 60 -5.26 6.64 -5.43
C PHE A 60 -5.09 8.07 -4.88
N ASN A 61 -6.09 8.54 -4.14
CA ASN A 61 -6.06 9.86 -3.51
C ASN A 61 -5.52 9.74 -2.07
N THR A 62 -4.29 9.29 -1.91
CA THR A 62 -3.64 9.11 -0.60
C THR A 62 -2.13 9.29 -0.68
N PRO A 63 -1.50 9.96 0.31
CA PRO A 63 -0.05 10.11 0.36
C PRO A 63 0.68 8.83 0.81
N THR A 64 -0.04 7.78 1.22
CA THR A 64 0.56 6.52 1.68
C THR A 64 0.47 5.40 0.64
N ILE A 65 0.26 5.73 -0.63
CA ILE A 65 0.24 4.72 -1.70
C ILE A 65 1.63 4.12 -1.90
N ASN A 66 1.73 2.79 -2.04
CA ASN A 66 3.00 2.09 -2.27
C ASN A 66 4.09 2.37 -1.20
N THR A 67 3.65 2.76 0.00
CA THR A 67 4.53 3.02 1.13
C THR A 67 4.54 1.85 2.12
N LEU A 68 5.61 1.74 2.90
CA LEU A 68 5.75 0.80 4.00
C LEU A 68 6.31 1.51 5.23
N PHE A 69 5.56 1.48 6.33
CA PHE A 69 6.04 1.90 7.64
C PHE A 69 6.65 0.69 8.36
N TYR A 70 7.89 0.86 8.84
CA TYR A 70 8.64 -0.24 9.47
C TYR A 70 8.21 -0.54 10.91
N SER A 71 7.51 0.40 11.56
CA SER A 71 7.02 0.26 12.93
C SER A 71 5.59 0.74 13.04
N ALA A 72 4.79 0.04 13.84
CA ALA A 72 3.44 0.48 14.20
C ALA A 72 3.47 1.81 14.95
N ASP A 73 4.45 2.02 15.83
CA ASP A 73 4.58 3.25 16.61
C ASP A 73 4.87 4.46 15.72
N ASP A 74 5.71 4.28 14.69
CA ASP A 74 6.01 5.35 13.72
C ASP A 74 4.78 5.67 12.87
N PHE A 75 4.01 4.66 12.48
CA PHE A 75 2.76 4.87 11.75
C PHE A 75 1.71 5.59 12.62
N ILE A 76 1.54 5.18 13.87
CA ILE A 76 0.62 5.86 14.80
C ILE A 76 1.08 7.31 15.01
N PHE A 77 2.38 7.54 15.22
CA PHE A 77 2.93 8.89 15.35
C PHE A 77 2.68 9.73 14.09
N PHE A 78 2.84 9.15 12.90
CA PHE A 78 2.52 9.79 11.63
C PHE A 78 1.04 10.19 11.55
N VAL A 79 0.12 9.28 11.85
CA VAL A 79 -1.33 9.52 11.79
C VAL A 79 -1.77 10.60 12.78
N LEU A 80 -1.26 10.56 14.02
CA LEU A 80 -1.57 11.56 15.05
C LEU A 80 -1.10 12.97 14.65
N ASN A 81 -0.04 13.07 13.85
CA ASN A 81 0.58 14.32 13.43
C ASN A 81 0.47 14.57 11.91
N ILE A 82 -0.52 13.98 11.25
CA ILE A 82 -0.59 13.90 9.78
C ILE A 82 -0.57 15.28 9.09
N ARG A 83 -1.15 16.31 9.71
CA ARG A 83 -1.14 17.70 9.18
C ARG A 83 0.22 18.38 9.26
N ALA A 84 1.06 17.98 10.22
CA ALA A 84 2.43 18.47 10.31
C ALA A 84 3.27 17.76 9.25
N PHE A 85 3.18 16.43 9.18
CA PHE A 85 3.88 15.64 8.17
C PHE A 85 3.50 15.99 6.74
N SER A 86 2.24 16.37 6.46
CA SER A 86 1.83 16.83 5.13
C SER A 86 2.51 18.13 4.66
N LYS A 87 3.16 18.85 5.59
CA LYS A 87 3.94 20.07 5.31
C LYS A 87 5.44 19.85 5.46
N SER A 88 5.85 18.70 5.98
CA SER A 88 7.27 18.38 6.18
C SER A 88 7.88 17.92 4.87
N ASP A 89 9.12 18.37 4.63
CA ASP A 89 9.91 17.81 3.55
C ASP A 89 10.34 16.37 3.87
N ILE A 90 10.24 15.53 2.85
CA ILE A 90 10.83 14.20 2.89
C ILE A 90 12.26 14.24 2.35
N PHE A 91 13.17 13.60 3.10
CA PHE A 91 14.59 13.48 2.74
C PHE A 91 14.97 12.01 2.53
N ARG A 92 15.97 11.77 1.69
CA ARG A 92 16.43 10.42 1.37
C ARG A 92 17.19 9.83 2.56
N VAL A 93 16.86 8.59 2.92
CA VAL A 93 17.61 7.78 3.88
C VAL A 93 18.30 6.67 3.10
N VAL A 94 19.61 6.54 3.28
CA VAL A 94 20.39 5.46 2.67
C VAL A 94 20.49 4.33 3.67
N ASP A 95 19.94 3.16 3.30
CA ASP A 95 20.02 1.93 4.09
C ASP A 95 20.30 0.76 3.14
N PRO A 96 21.48 0.13 3.21
CA PRO A 96 21.88 -0.91 2.28
C PRO A 96 21.08 -2.22 2.44
N ASN A 97 20.30 -2.36 3.52
CA ASN A 97 19.50 -3.55 3.76
C ASN A 97 18.23 -3.61 2.88
N TYR A 98 17.87 -2.51 2.22
CA TYR A 98 16.67 -2.42 1.40
C TYR A 98 17.01 -2.13 -0.06
N SER A 99 16.36 -2.84 -0.97
CA SER A 99 16.54 -2.71 -2.42
C SER A 99 15.68 -1.60 -3.04
N TYR A 100 14.95 -0.85 -2.22
CA TYR A 100 14.02 0.18 -2.64
C TYR A 100 14.29 1.50 -1.90
N PRO A 101 13.86 2.66 -2.45
CA PRO A 101 14.11 3.95 -1.84
C PRO A 101 13.47 4.07 -0.45
N ILE A 102 14.13 4.80 0.45
CA ILE A 102 13.61 5.09 1.78
C ILE A 102 13.59 6.59 1.99
N GLY A 103 12.45 7.09 2.48
CA GLY A 103 12.30 8.45 2.94
C GLY A 103 12.32 8.55 4.46
N GLY A 104 12.89 9.65 4.93
CA GLY A 104 12.80 10.11 6.31
C GLY A 104 11.95 11.36 6.38
N MET A 105 11.10 11.45 7.40
CA MET A 105 10.38 12.67 7.74
C MET A 105 10.64 12.99 9.21
N LYS A 106 10.91 14.26 9.51
CA LYS A 106 11.14 14.73 10.88
C LYS A 106 9.98 15.59 11.34
N PHE A 107 9.50 15.33 12.56
CA PHE A 107 8.60 16.23 13.26
C PHE A 107 9.01 16.28 14.73
N ASP A 108 9.20 17.49 15.25
CA ASP A 108 9.79 17.74 16.57
C ASP A 108 11.15 17.02 16.72
N SER A 109 11.29 16.14 17.70
CA SER A 109 12.50 15.37 18.00
C SER A 109 12.54 13.99 17.33
N ARG A 110 11.46 13.57 16.66
CA ARG A 110 11.32 12.22 16.11
C ARG A 110 11.46 12.20 14.59
N VAL A 111 12.20 11.21 14.09
CA VAL A 111 12.30 10.88 12.67
C VAL A 111 11.58 9.57 12.41
N ILE A 112 10.67 9.56 11.46
CA ILE A 112 10.02 8.35 10.96
C ILE A 112 10.62 7.96 9.62
N LYS A 113 10.76 6.66 9.38
CA LYS A 113 11.21 6.11 8.09
C LYS A 113 10.03 5.48 7.35
N VAL A 114 9.96 5.73 6.05
CA VAL A 114 8.96 5.15 5.15
C VAL A 114 9.67 4.55 3.94
N GLY A 115 9.43 3.27 3.68
CA GLY A 115 9.90 2.58 2.49
C GLY A 115 8.99 2.83 1.29
N PHE A 116 9.59 3.06 0.12
CA PHE A 116 8.89 3.28 -1.15
C PHE A 116 8.95 2.01 -2.01
N VAL A 117 8.20 0.98 -1.61
CA VAL A 117 8.42 -0.41 -2.05
C VAL A 117 8.09 -0.69 -3.52
N HIS A 118 7.36 0.20 -4.19
CA HIS A 118 7.05 0.07 -5.62
C HIS A 118 7.63 1.21 -6.48
N TYR A 119 8.58 1.99 -5.95
CA TYR A 119 9.25 3.05 -6.68
C TYR A 119 10.69 2.66 -6.99
N SER A 120 11.18 3.06 -8.16
CA SER A 120 12.54 2.74 -8.60
C SER A 120 13.56 3.70 -7.99
N THR A 121 13.15 4.95 -7.76
CA THR A 121 14.02 6.02 -7.23
C THR A 121 13.32 6.84 -6.15
N PHE A 122 14.09 7.51 -5.30
CA PHE A 122 13.53 8.36 -4.24
C PHE A 122 12.80 9.57 -4.84
N GLU A 123 13.29 10.05 -5.98
CA GLU A 123 12.82 11.22 -6.71
C GLU A 123 11.46 10.93 -7.37
N GLU A 124 11.28 9.72 -7.91
CA GLU A 124 9.97 9.23 -8.38
C GLU A 124 8.96 9.12 -7.25
N ALA A 125 9.40 8.72 -6.06
CA ALA A 125 8.51 8.64 -4.90
C ALA A 125 8.12 10.01 -4.32
N LYS A 126 8.92 11.05 -4.59
CA LYS A 126 8.73 12.41 -4.05
C LYS A 126 7.88 13.30 -4.98
N SER A 127 7.81 13.00 -6.27
CA SER A 127 7.07 13.78 -7.29
C SER A 127 5.56 13.73 -7.08
#